data_AF-A0A948L1K0-F1
#
_entry.id   AF-A0A948L1K0-F1
#
_cell.length_a   1.000
_cell.length_b   1.000
_cell.length_c   1.000
_cell.angle_alpha   90.00
_cell.angle_beta   90.00
_cell.angle_gamma   90.00
#
_symmetry.space_group_name_H-M   'P 1'
#
loop_
_entity.id
_entity.type
_entity.pdbx_description
1 polymer ?
#
loop_
_entity_poly.entity_id
_entity_poly.type
_entity_poly.pdbx_seq_one_letter_code
_entity_poly.pdbx_strand_id
1 'polypeptide(L)'
;MEKAERQKMMNVNRKKTTPLKYPRSKRNHPIMHLSSTMPGVAHPVAFIPMLREDALVAQIDSMIEMLETKELLMNRVTARFTAWCVPYLADPRFMGSRDEFDRAFMGESSLDGGGVNAFVENEALPVGGAAAVPLYLAAGMHGKATDQINTFNRVAYNLIYNHRARQASKELAARLLTDTSLAPAFWHHRQFPHIVADFDQAMMDGQVALTIVNPRVPVSGLGKTTGAFQSSGVVVADSAGVYTEYDHAAVVDATNPNGQFVIRGSAAEPGFPEVYAEMQQNGLALSLAGLEEARKLQVFAKLRTQFEGHDDEYITDMLMMGLSIPDQHLKQPFQIADQTVVFSQGKRYATDSGNLDDSATSGFARSSLRLRVPKINTGGLVVVLMEIVPEQLWERQQDWFFHSRPKDGVPAHDLWPEADRDTLDRQKVDVVYNRDIDVSHTDPTGYFGFEPMNAKYNRAPPYIGGKFHRPAADTPTDDARKRIWAVEGTDPALTDSFFIVEPGTMHIKPFLDEVSDPFEIAARGNAVITGNTQFGGLLIEQTGNYDAMAARAPTDQIEESETPA
;
A
#
# COMPACT_ATOMS: atom_id res chain seq x y z
N MET A 1 -17.92 -13.59 60.73
CA MET A 1 -17.16 -12.87 59.68
C MET A 1 -15.80 -13.51 59.41
N GLU A 2 -15.07 -13.94 60.43
CA GLU A 2 -13.73 -14.57 60.30
C GLU A 2 -13.70 -15.89 59.49
N LYS A 3 -14.75 -16.74 59.59
CA LYS A 3 -14.87 -17.96 58.76
C LYS A 3 -15.11 -17.67 57.27
N ALA A 4 -15.82 -16.59 56.94
CA ALA A 4 -16.10 -16.21 55.55
C ALA A 4 -14.88 -15.59 54.85
N GLU A 5 -14.03 -14.88 55.58
CA GLU A 5 -12.73 -14.40 55.07
C GLU A 5 -11.70 -15.53 54.94
N ARG A 6 -11.65 -16.47 55.88
CA ARG A 6 -10.84 -17.69 55.74
C ARG A 6 -11.25 -18.54 54.54
N GLN A 7 -12.55 -18.62 54.23
CA GLN A 7 -13.06 -19.38 53.09
C GLN A 7 -12.77 -18.69 51.74
N LYS A 8 -12.69 -17.34 51.71
CA LYS A 8 -12.16 -16.57 50.57
C LYS A 8 -10.67 -16.78 50.33
N MET A 9 -9.88 -17.00 51.39
CA MET A 9 -8.45 -17.32 51.28
C MET A 9 -8.17 -18.78 50.86
N MET A 10 -9.13 -19.71 51.00
CA MET A 10 -8.94 -21.11 50.59
C MET A 10 -9.13 -21.38 49.09
N ASN A 11 -9.75 -20.45 48.35
CA ASN A 11 -9.98 -20.55 46.91
C ASN A 11 -9.14 -19.53 46.13
N VAL A 12 -7.86 -19.40 46.50
CA VAL A 12 -6.91 -18.53 45.77
C VAL A 12 -6.54 -19.23 44.47
N ASN A 13 -7.19 -18.82 43.38
CA ASN A 13 -6.74 -19.18 42.04
C ASN A 13 -5.36 -18.54 41.80
N ARG A 14 -4.31 -19.36 41.95
CA ARG A 14 -2.90 -18.97 41.77
C ARG A 14 -2.56 -18.60 40.32
N LYS A 15 -3.45 -18.89 39.36
CA LYS A 15 -3.32 -18.58 37.93
C LYS A 15 -4.30 -17.48 37.51
N LYS A 16 -4.39 -16.40 38.29
CA LYS A 16 -5.23 -15.25 37.92
C LYS A 16 -4.61 -14.53 36.73
N THR A 17 -5.35 -14.44 35.62
CA THR A 17 -4.90 -13.83 34.36
C THR A 17 -5.23 -12.35 34.23
N THR A 18 -5.98 -11.76 35.19
CA THR A 18 -6.29 -10.33 35.16
C THR A 18 -5.15 -9.50 35.77
N PRO A 19 -4.69 -8.44 35.09
CA PRO A 19 -3.63 -7.58 35.60
C PRO A 19 -4.07 -6.80 36.85
N LEU A 20 -3.09 -6.37 37.64
CA LEU A 20 -3.33 -5.46 38.77
C LEU A 20 -3.80 -4.09 38.23
N LYS A 21 -4.83 -3.52 38.86
CA LYS A 21 -5.38 -2.22 38.47
C LYS A 21 -4.69 -1.11 39.24
N TYR A 22 -3.82 -0.36 38.58
CA TYR A 22 -3.25 0.89 39.10
C TYR A 22 -4.12 2.10 38.71
N PRO A 23 -4.15 3.17 39.53
CA PRO A 23 -4.76 4.43 39.11
C PRO A 23 -4.00 4.97 37.89
N ARG A 24 -4.74 5.36 36.84
CA ARG A 24 -4.14 5.90 35.62
C ARG A 24 -3.87 7.39 35.78
N SER A 25 -2.69 7.83 35.35
CA SER A 25 -2.35 9.25 35.31
C SER A 25 -2.48 9.80 33.88
N LYS A 26 -2.50 11.12 33.76
CA LYS A 26 -2.42 11.83 32.48
C LYS A 26 -1.04 12.45 32.34
N ARG A 27 -0.27 12.02 31.35
CA ARG A 27 1.01 12.59 30.95
C ARG A 27 0.78 13.59 29.82
N ASN A 28 1.29 14.80 30.00
CA ASN A 28 1.28 15.81 28.96
C ASN A 28 2.53 15.70 28.09
N HIS A 29 2.38 15.78 26.78
CA HIS A 29 3.47 15.80 25.81
C HIS A 29 3.28 16.99 24.87
N PRO A 30 3.81 18.17 25.23
CA PRO A 30 3.71 19.35 24.39
C PRO A 30 4.57 19.18 23.14
N ILE A 31 4.04 19.64 22.00
CA ILE A 31 4.70 19.56 20.70
C ILE A 31 4.98 20.99 20.24
N MET A 32 6.24 21.26 19.94
CA MET A 32 6.71 22.51 19.36
C MET A 32 7.76 22.13 18.31
N HIS A 33 7.45 22.39 17.05
CA HIS A 33 8.31 22.04 15.93
C HIS A 33 8.51 23.27 15.05
N LEU A 34 9.76 23.51 14.68
CA LEU A 34 10.15 24.55 13.72
C LEU A 34 11.23 23.95 12.82
N SER A 35 10.99 23.90 11.52
CA SER A 35 11.92 23.30 10.55
C SER A 35 11.66 23.85 9.14
N SER A 36 12.56 23.57 8.21
CA SER A 36 12.40 23.84 6.79
C SER A 36 12.42 22.53 6.00
N THR A 37 11.86 22.53 4.78
CA THR A 37 11.88 21.32 3.95
C THR A 37 11.85 21.64 2.46
N MET A 38 12.43 20.72 1.68
CA MET A 38 12.27 20.66 0.24
C MET A 38 10.90 20.05 -0.13
N PRO A 39 10.32 20.41 -1.27
CA PRO A 39 9.10 19.76 -1.75
C PRO A 39 9.37 18.32 -2.20
N GLY A 40 8.32 17.49 -2.21
CA GLY A 40 8.42 16.11 -2.70
C GLY A 40 9.02 15.11 -1.73
N VAL A 41 9.25 15.48 -0.46
CA VAL A 41 9.68 14.55 0.61
C VAL A 41 8.63 14.46 1.72
N ALA A 42 8.62 13.32 2.42
CA ALA A 42 7.79 13.08 3.59
C ALA A 42 8.48 13.60 4.85
N HIS A 43 8.24 14.87 5.19
CA HIS A 43 8.84 15.54 6.33
C HIS A 43 8.26 15.06 7.67
N PRO A 44 9.06 14.60 8.64
CA PRO A 44 8.56 14.27 9.98
C PRO A 44 8.32 15.53 10.83
N VAL A 45 7.09 15.72 11.29
CA VAL A 45 6.69 16.87 12.12
C VAL A 45 6.76 16.55 13.62
N ALA A 46 6.37 15.34 14.03
CA ALA A 46 6.37 14.95 15.43
C ALA A 46 6.47 13.44 15.61
N PHE A 47 7.16 13.05 16.68
CA PHE A 47 7.27 11.67 17.15
C PHE A 47 6.78 11.61 18.60
N ILE A 48 5.64 10.96 18.82
CA ILE A 48 4.98 10.92 20.13
C ILE A 48 5.05 9.49 20.68
N PRO A 49 5.90 9.22 21.69
CA PRO A 49 6.07 7.87 22.22
C PRO A 49 4.91 7.48 23.14
N MET A 50 4.31 6.33 22.87
CA MET A 50 3.26 5.70 23.68
C MET A 50 3.80 4.45 24.36
N LEU A 51 3.64 4.36 25.68
CA LEU A 51 4.01 3.16 26.42
C LEU A 51 2.90 2.10 26.34
N ARG A 52 3.20 0.90 26.84
CA ARG A 52 2.22 -0.18 26.95
C ARG A 52 1.02 0.27 27.77
N GLU A 53 -0.18 -0.07 27.30
CA GLU A 53 -1.46 0.25 27.94
C GLU A 53 -1.81 1.76 27.95
N ASP A 54 -1.10 2.57 27.16
CA ASP A 54 -1.41 3.99 26.98
C ASP A 54 -2.55 4.21 25.97
N ALA A 55 -3.27 5.31 26.16
CA ALA A 55 -4.21 5.87 25.19
C ALA A 55 -3.83 7.34 24.93
N LEU A 56 -4.02 7.81 23.70
CA LEU A 56 -3.62 9.16 23.26
C LEU A 56 -4.83 9.98 22.81
N VAL A 57 -4.87 11.24 23.22
CA VAL A 57 -5.68 12.29 22.58
C VAL A 57 -4.79 13.50 22.34
N ALA A 58 -4.75 14.01 21.11
CA ALA A 58 -3.95 15.18 20.78
C ALA A 58 -4.62 16.07 19.72
N GLN A 59 -4.22 17.33 19.69
CA GLN A 59 -4.48 18.24 18.58
C GLN A 59 -3.16 18.95 18.24
N ILE A 60 -2.83 18.99 16.95
CA ILE A 60 -1.62 19.61 16.42
C ILE A 60 -2.05 20.60 15.33
N ASP A 61 -1.72 21.87 15.56
CA ASP A 61 -1.93 22.95 14.61
C ASP A 61 -0.61 23.25 13.91
N SER A 62 -0.60 23.10 12.59
CA SER A 62 0.57 23.32 11.76
C SER A 62 0.34 24.51 10.83
N MET A 63 1.32 25.39 10.73
CA MET A 63 1.40 26.49 9.78
C MET A 63 2.62 26.26 8.91
N ILE A 64 2.42 26.40 7.59
CA ILE A 64 3.49 26.31 6.61
C ILE A 64 3.52 27.62 5.86
N GLU A 65 4.71 28.18 5.72
CA GLU A 65 4.99 29.34 4.88
C GLU A 65 5.80 28.89 3.65
N MET A 66 5.44 29.45 2.50
CA MET A 66 6.10 29.24 1.23
C MET A 66 6.89 30.51 0.92
N LEU A 67 8.20 30.35 0.69
CA LEU A 67 9.11 31.43 0.31
C LEU A 67 8.68 32.09 -1.00
N GLU A 68 9.24 33.26 -1.26
CA GLU A 68 8.83 34.12 -2.36
C GLU A 68 9.02 33.43 -3.72
N THR A 69 7.93 33.43 -4.48
CA THR A 69 7.88 33.00 -5.88
C THR A 69 7.91 34.24 -6.79
N LYS A 70 8.48 34.08 -7.98
CA LYS A 70 8.62 35.16 -8.97
C LYS A 70 7.26 35.68 -9.44
N GLU A 71 6.25 34.82 -9.47
CA GLU A 71 4.87 35.15 -9.85
C GLU A 71 3.87 34.24 -9.13
N LEU A 72 2.58 34.61 -9.13
CA LEU A 72 1.52 33.79 -8.56
C LEU A 72 1.41 32.43 -9.26
N LEU A 73 1.46 31.34 -8.49
CA LEU A 73 1.25 29.99 -9.01
C LEU A 73 -0.24 29.76 -9.31
N MET A 74 -0.53 29.42 -10.56
CA MET A 74 -1.88 29.15 -11.06
C MET A 74 -2.33 27.71 -10.81
N ASN A 75 -1.40 26.77 -10.70
CA ASN A 75 -1.71 25.42 -10.29
C ASN A 75 -1.68 25.29 -8.76
N ARG A 76 -2.44 24.31 -8.27
CA ARG A 76 -2.63 24.13 -6.84
C ARG A 76 -1.40 23.48 -6.21
N VAL A 77 -0.87 24.12 -5.17
CA VAL A 77 0.10 23.50 -4.26
C VAL A 77 -0.63 23.01 -3.03
N THR A 78 -0.37 21.76 -2.63
CA THR A 78 -1.02 21.12 -1.49
C THR A 78 -0.01 20.67 -0.46
N ALA A 79 -0.38 20.79 0.81
CA ALA A 79 0.30 20.17 1.93
C ALA A 79 -0.62 19.13 2.56
N ARG A 80 -0.17 17.88 2.64
CA ARG A 80 -0.89 16.78 3.31
C ARG A 80 -0.22 16.46 4.63
N PHE A 81 -1.02 16.45 5.68
CA PHE A 81 -0.63 16.02 7.01
C PHE A 81 -1.26 14.66 7.29
N THR A 82 -0.43 13.67 7.56
CA THR A 82 -0.90 12.35 7.98
C THR A 82 -0.33 11.99 9.34
N ALA A 83 -1.09 11.24 10.13
CA ALA A 83 -0.60 10.69 11.38
C ALA A 83 -0.82 9.19 11.43
N TRP A 84 0.22 8.47 11.82
CA TRP A 84 0.29 7.02 11.83
C TRP A 84 0.63 6.53 13.24
N CYS A 85 -0.04 5.48 13.69
CA CYS A 85 0.39 4.73 14.87
C CYS A 85 1.21 3.54 14.40
N VAL A 86 2.44 3.43 14.90
CA VAL A 86 3.29 2.24 14.71
C VAL A 86 3.40 1.53 16.05
N PRO A 87 2.66 0.43 16.26
CA PRO A 87 2.82 -0.38 17.44
C PRO A 87 4.23 -0.99 17.50
N TYR A 88 4.78 -1.20 18.70
CA TYR A 88 6.10 -1.85 18.80
C TYR A 88 6.13 -3.27 18.20
N LEU A 89 5.00 -3.98 18.18
CA LEU A 89 4.88 -5.31 17.58
C LEU A 89 5.03 -5.30 16.05
N ALA A 90 4.86 -4.14 15.40
CA ALA A 90 5.09 -4.00 13.96
C ALA A 90 6.58 -4.02 13.59
N ASP A 91 7.47 -3.98 14.58
CA ASP A 91 8.90 -4.12 14.36
C ASP A 91 9.25 -5.57 13.98
N PRO A 92 9.90 -5.81 12.82
CA PRO A 92 10.25 -7.15 12.37
C PRO A 92 11.14 -7.92 13.35
N ARG A 93 11.83 -7.24 14.26
CA ARG A 93 12.67 -7.85 15.30
C ARG A 93 11.89 -8.76 16.25
N PHE A 94 10.60 -8.51 16.44
CA PHE A 94 9.74 -9.38 17.26
C PHE A 94 9.05 -10.49 16.46
N MET A 95 9.36 -10.62 15.16
CA MET A 95 8.81 -11.64 14.25
C MET A 95 7.27 -11.72 14.25
N GLY A 96 6.60 -10.59 14.56
CA GLY A 96 5.15 -10.55 14.74
C GLY A 96 4.62 -11.45 15.87
N SER A 97 5.47 -11.95 16.77
CA SER A 97 5.11 -12.82 17.88
C SER A 97 4.94 -12.00 19.17
N ARG A 98 3.77 -12.14 19.80
CA ARG A 98 3.50 -11.49 21.08
C ARG A 98 4.38 -12.04 22.20
N ASP A 99 4.71 -13.33 22.15
CA ASP A 99 5.55 -13.97 23.18
C ASP A 99 6.98 -13.42 23.13
N GLU A 100 7.54 -13.27 21.92
CA GLU A 100 8.88 -12.70 21.73
C GLU A 100 8.94 -11.24 22.19
N PHE A 101 7.90 -10.46 21.88
CA PHE A 101 7.73 -9.09 22.37
C PHE A 101 7.69 -9.02 23.91
N ASP A 102 6.91 -9.89 24.55
CA ASP A 102 6.76 -9.89 26.01
C ASP A 102 8.04 -10.37 26.73
N ARG A 103 8.76 -11.34 26.15
CA ARG A 103 10.08 -11.79 26.62
C ARG A 103 11.14 -10.70 26.52
N ALA A 104 11.24 -10.06 25.36
CA ALA A 104 12.17 -8.95 25.14
C ALA A 104 11.93 -7.80 26.13
N PHE A 105 10.66 -7.49 26.43
CA PHE A 105 10.30 -6.47 27.41
C PHE A 105 10.76 -6.83 28.84
N MET A 106 10.72 -8.12 29.21
CA MET A 106 11.16 -8.61 30.52
C MET A 106 12.66 -8.91 30.59
N GLY A 107 13.38 -8.89 29.45
CA GLY A 107 14.79 -9.26 29.36
C GLY A 107 15.05 -10.76 29.38
N GLU A 108 14.04 -11.56 29.02
CA GLU A 108 14.14 -13.03 28.92
C GLU A 108 14.70 -13.44 27.54
N SER A 109 15.27 -14.64 27.46
CA SER A 109 15.80 -15.15 26.19
C SER A 109 14.69 -15.41 25.16
N SER A 110 15.04 -15.21 23.89
CA SER A 110 14.15 -15.47 22.76
C SER A 110 13.62 -16.90 22.72
N LEU A 111 12.47 -17.10 22.08
CA LEU A 111 11.83 -18.41 21.95
C LEU A 111 12.70 -19.43 21.19
N ASP A 112 13.48 -18.97 20.21
CA ASP A 112 14.36 -19.78 19.37
C ASP A 112 15.70 -20.14 20.03
N GLY A 113 15.87 -19.85 21.33
CA GLY A 113 17.10 -20.16 22.07
C GLY A 113 18.28 -19.23 21.73
N GLY A 114 18.03 -18.14 21.01
CA GLY A 114 18.96 -17.03 20.85
C GLY A 114 19.10 -16.18 22.12
N GLY A 115 20.03 -15.23 22.12
CA GLY A 115 20.22 -14.27 23.20
C GLY A 115 18.98 -13.42 23.52
N VAL A 116 19.08 -12.56 24.53
CA VAL A 116 18.01 -11.62 24.89
C VAL A 116 17.87 -10.58 23.78
N ASN A 117 16.72 -10.54 23.11
CA ASN A 117 16.41 -9.48 22.17
C ASN A 117 16.17 -8.17 22.91
N ALA A 118 16.94 -7.13 22.58
CA ALA A 118 16.83 -5.84 23.24
C ALA A 118 15.50 -5.16 22.86
N PHE A 119 14.67 -4.83 23.86
CA PHE A 119 13.41 -4.12 23.63
C PHE A 119 13.62 -2.74 22.99
N VAL A 120 14.67 -2.04 23.43
CA VAL A 120 15.15 -0.78 22.83
C VAL A 120 16.54 -1.02 22.28
N GLU A 121 16.71 -0.78 20.99
CA GLU A 121 18.02 -0.83 20.34
C GLU A 121 18.58 0.58 20.26
N ASN A 122 19.84 0.69 20.64
CA ASN A 122 20.58 1.93 20.62
C ASN A 122 21.67 1.87 19.56
N GLU A 123 21.82 2.97 18.83
CA GLU A 123 22.90 3.15 17.86
C GLU A 123 23.67 4.44 18.18
N ALA A 124 24.98 4.43 17.94
CA ALA A 124 25.81 5.62 18.08
C ALA A 124 25.54 6.60 16.93
N LEU A 125 25.31 7.88 17.24
CA LEU A 125 25.22 8.91 16.21
C LEU A 125 26.54 9.05 15.42
N PRO A 126 26.47 9.29 14.09
CA PRO A 126 27.64 9.43 13.24
C PRO A 126 28.46 10.69 13.56
N VAL A 127 29.64 10.79 12.94
CA VAL A 127 30.47 12.00 12.97
C VAL A 127 29.65 13.16 12.38
N GLY A 128 29.40 14.20 13.18
CA GLY A 128 28.46 15.29 12.87
C GLY A 128 27.16 15.28 13.68
N GLY A 129 26.93 14.25 14.51
CA GLY A 129 25.78 14.16 15.40
C GLY A 129 24.46 13.99 14.65
N ALA A 130 23.36 14.41 15.27
CA ALA A 130 22.03 14.29 14.68
C ALA A 130 21.86 15.11 13.38
N ALA A 131 22.60 16.20 13.21
CA ALA A 131 22.54 17.05 12.02
C ALA A 131 23.09 16.37 10.75
N ALA A 132 23.96 15.36 10.90
CA ALA A 132 24.47 14.58 9.77
C ALA A 132 23.42 13.57 9.22
N VAL A 133 22.32 13.36 9.94
CA VAL A 133 21.22 12.47 9.55
C VAL A 133 20.04 13.33 9.10
N PRO A 134 19.69 13.35 7.80
CA PRO A 134 18.62 14.20 7.27
C PRO A 134 17.27 14.01 8.00
N LEU A 135 16.92 12.78 8.35
CA LEU A 135 15.70 12.48 9.10
C LEU A 135 15.65 13.18 10.47
N TYR A 136 16.73 13.13 11.23
CA TYR A 136 16.77 13.72 12.59
C TYR A 136 16.87 15.24 12.53
N LEU A 137 17.60 15.78 11.56
CA LEU A 137 17.67 17.21 11.29
C LEU A 137 16.27 17.78 10.96
N ALA A 138 15.55 17.13 10.03
CA ALA A 138 14.19 17.51 9.64
C ALA A 138 13.20 17.40 10.80
N ALA A 139 13.36 16.40 11.67
CA ALA A 139 12.53 16.20 12.85
C ALA A 139 12.86 17.16 14.02
N GLY A 140 13.92 17.98 13.92
CA GLY A 140 14.38 18.83 15.01
C GLY A 140 14.95 18.07 16.20
N MET A 141 15.47 16.85 15.98
CA MET A 141 16.10 16.05 17.02
C MET A 141 17.58 16.40 17.15
N HIS A 142 18.07 16.51 18.39
CA HIS A 142 19.45 16.88 18.68
C HIS A 142 20.18 15.77 19.42
N GLY A 143 21.45 15.59 19.07
CA GLY A 143 22.38 14.66 19.72
C GLY A 143 23.79 14.89 19.21
N LYS A 144 24.79 14.67 20.06
CA LYS A 144 26.20 14.81 19.70
C LYS A 144 26.67 13.53 19.02
N ALA A 145 27.81 13.64 18.31
CA ALA A 145 28.46 12.44 17.77
C ALA A 145 28.71 11.43 18.90
N THR A 146 28.56 10.14 18.61
CA THR A 146 28.70 9.00 19.54
C THR A 146 27.62 8.84 20.62
N ASP A 147 26.69 9.80 20.77
CA ASP A 147 25.55 9.62 21.68
C ASP A 147 24.73 8.40 21.24
N GLN A 148 24.37 7.56 22.21
CA GLN A 148 23.54 6.36 21.99
C GLN A 148 22.07 6.78 21.90
N ILE A 149 21.47 6.61 20.73
CA ILE A 149 20.08 7.00 20.45
C ILE A 149 19.20 5.79 20.17
N ASN A 150 17.93 5.87 20.55
CA ASN A 150 16.94 4.85 20.23
C ASN A 150 16.64 4.84 18.72
N THR A 151 16.81 3.68 18.07
CA THR A 151 16.62 3.52 16.63
C THR A 151 15.15 3.49 16.21
N PHE A 152 14.22 3.27 17.13
CA PHE A 152 12.80 3.04 16.81
C PHE A 152 12.13 4.22 16.09
N ASN A 153 12.58 5.46 16.32
CA ASN A 153 12.07 6.63 15.58
C ASN A 153 12.31 6.50 14.07
N ARG A 154 13.51 6.07 13.68
CA ARG A 154 13.88 5.81 12.28
C ARG A 154 13.15 4.59 11.72
N VAL A 155 13.12 3.50 12.48
CA VAL A 155 12.44 2.26 12.08
C VAL A 155 10.95 2.51 11.82
N ALA A 156 10.28 3.20 12.74
CA ALA A 156 8.85 3.54 12.60
C ALA A 156 8.57 4.41 11.37
N TYR A 157 9.43 5.40 11.09
CA TYR A 157 9.33 6.23 9.89
C TYR A 157 9.41 5.39 8.60
N ASN A 158 10.41 4.51 8.50
CA ASN A 158 10.61 3.65 7.34
C ASN A 158 9.50 2.58 7.21
N LEU A 159 8.99 2.03 8.31
CA LEU A 159 7.85 1.11 8.31
C LEU A 159 6.58 1.76 7.76
N ILE A 160 6.31 3.02 8.11
CA ILE A 160 5.17 3.76 7.56
C ILE A 160 5.31 3.91 6.05
N TYR A 161 6.50 4.28 5.56
CA TYR A 161 6.74 4.37 4.13
C TYR A 161 6.51 3.02 3.44
N ASN A 162 7.09 1.93 3.96
CA ASN A 162 6.97 0.60 3.36
C ASN A 162 5.51 0.12 3.32
N HIS A 163 4.76 0.37 4.39
CA HIS A 163 3.33 0.07 4.43
C HIS A 163 2.55 0.85 3.36
N ARG A 164 2.86 2.15 3.18
CA ARG A 164 2.21 2.98 2.15
C ARG A 164 2.62 2.59 0.73
N ALA A 165 3.90 2.28 0.51
CA ALA A 165 4.43 1.85 -0.78
C ALA A 165 3.73 0.56 -1.23
N ARG A 166 3.63 -0.43 -0.35
CA ARG A 166 2.94 -1.70 -0.62
C ARG A 166 1.46 -1.53 -0.94
N GLN A 167 0.77 -0.57 -0.30
CA GLN A 167 -0.61 -0.24 -0.63
C GLN A 167 -0.75 0.49 -1.96
N ALA A 168 0.27 1.23 -2.38
CA ALA A 168 0.25 2.01 -3.61
C ALA A 168 0.56 1.18 -4.87
N SER A 169 1.59 0.32 -4.80
CA SER A 169 1.95 -0.62 -5.86
C SER A 169 2.89 -1.71 -5.31
N LYS A 170 2.85 -2.91 -5.91
CA LYS A 170 3.80 -3.99 -5.60
C LYS A 170 5.20 -3.73 -6.15
N GLU A 171 5.32 -2.87 -7.16
CA GLU A 171 6.60 -2.59 -7.83
C GLU A 171 7.47 -1.61 -7.06
N LEU A 172 6.88 -0.82 -6.14
CA LEU A 172 7.61 0.16 -5.35
C LEU A 172 8.58 -0.53 -4.38
N ALA A 173 9.86 -0.20 -4.50
CA ALA A 173 10.90 -0.73 -3.63
C ALA A 173 10.67 -0.31 -2.15
N ALA A 174 10.70 -1.29 -1.25
CA ALA A 174 10.69 -1.04 0.18
C ALA A 174 12.02 -0.41 0.63
N ARG A 175 11.94 0.58 1.51
CA ARG A 175 13.10 1.20 2.16
C ARG A 175 13.67 0.28 3.22
N LEU A 176 15.00 0.30 3.34
CA LEU A 176 15.70 -0.34 4.45
C LEU A 176 15.32 0.34 5.76
N LEU A 177 15.10 -0.43 6.82
CA LEU A 177 14.72 0.11 8.14
C LEU A 177 15.81 0.99 8.75
N THR A 178 17.06 0.79 8.33
CA THR A 178 18.24 1.56 8.74
C THR A 178 18.46 2.82 7.91
N ASP A 179 17.68 3.07 6.85
CA ASP A 179 17.83 4.24 5.99
C ASP A 179 17.58 5.53 6.78
N THR A 180 18.52 6.47 6.65
CA THR A 180 18.58 7.75 7.36
C THR A 180 18.15 8.94 6.49
N SER A 181 17.90 8.71 5.19
CA SER A 181 17.41 9.73 4.27
C SER A 181 15.91 10.02 4.47
N LEU A 182 15.45 11.16 3.95
CA LEU A 182 14.02 11.46 3.90
C LEU A 182 13.34 10.61 2.82
N ALA A 183 12.19 10.04 3.15
CA ALA A 183 11.40 9.27 2.21
C ALA A 183 10.73 10.20 1.18
N PRO A 184 10.55 9.73 -0.07
CA PRO A 184 9.84 10.49 -1.08
C PRO A 184 8.35 10.63 -0.72
N ALA A 185 7.76 11.76 -1.08
CA ALA A 185 6.33 12.01 -0.91
C ALA A 185 5.50 11.24 -1.94
N PHE A 186 4.23 10.98 -1.62
CA PHE A 186 3.28 10.34 -2.55
C PHE A 186 2.43 11.39 -3.27
N TRP A 187 2.18 11.18 -4.56
CA TRP A 187 1.21 12.00 -5.30
C TRP A 187 -0.19 11.84 -4.70
N HIS A 188 -0.82 12.95 -4.31
CA HIS A 188 -2.10 12.93 -3.59
C HIS A 188 -3.31 12.74 -4.52
N HIS A 189 -3.31 13.42 -5.66
CA HIS A 189 -4.34 13.32 -6.70
C HIS A 189 -3.67 12.80 -7.96
N ARG A 190 -3.74 11.48 -8.17
CA ARG A 190 -3.36 10.91 -9.45
C ARG A 190 -4.49 11.21 -10.43
N GLN A 191 -4.18 11.81 -11.57
CA GLN A 191 -5.15 11.96 -12.65
C GLN A 191 -5.56 10.59 -13.22
N PHE A 192 -4.74 9.57 -13.02
CA PHE A 192 -4.94 8.22 -13.53
C PHE A 192 -4.91 7.15 -12.43
N PRO A 193 -5.87 7.12 -11.48
CA PRO A 193 -5.89 6.13 -10.42
C PRO A 193 -6.30 4.72 -10.90
N HIS A 194 -6.95 4.64 -12.07
CA HIS A 194 -7.52 3.41 -12.62
C HIS A 194 -6.62 2.72 -13.65
N ILE A 195 -5.49 3.33 -14.02
CA ILE A 195 -4.52 2.74 -14.94
C ILE A 195 -3.59 1.81 -14.13
N VAL A 196 -3.44 0.58 -14.61
CA VAL A 196 -2.55 -0.43 -14.03
C VAL A 196 -1.51 -0.89 -15.05
N ALA A 197 -0.32 -1.28 -14.59
CA ALA A 197 0.76 -1.75 -15.46
C ALA A 197 0.44 -3.11 -16.08
N ASP A 198 -0.21 -3.98 -15.30
CA ASP A 198 -0.58 -5.33 -15.71
C ASP A 198 -1.96 -5.69 -15.11
N PHE A 199 -2.67 -6.63 -15.73
CA PHE A 199 -3.95 -7.14 -15.25
C PHE A 199 -4.00 -8.67 -15.34
N ASP A 200 -4.64 -9.30 -14.36
CA ASP A 200 -4.82 -10.76 -14.36
C ASP A 200 -5.84 -11.18 -15.43
N GLN A 201 -5.32 -11.54 -16.60
CA GLN A 201 -6.09 -11.99 -17.75
C GLN A 201 -6.88 -13.28 -17.44
N ALA A 202 -6.31 -14.20 -16.66
CA ALA A 202 -6.95 -15.47 -16.36
C ALA A 202 -8.16 -15.31 -15.43
N MET A 203 -8.09 -14.39 -14.46
CA MET A 203 -9.23 -14.03 -13.60
C MET A 203 -10.36 -13.35 -14.38
N MET A 204 -10.05 -12.60 -15.43
CA MET A 204 -11.06 -11.93 -16.26
C MET A 204 -11.69 -12.90 -17.27
N ASP A 205 -10.90 -13.75 -17.91
CA ASP A 205 -11.38 -14.68 -18.95
C ASP A 205 -12.19 -15.85 -18.39
N GLY A 206 -12.10 -16.15 -17.08
CA GLY A 206 -12.98 -17.10 -16.39
C GLY A 206 -13.04 -18.47 -17.10
N GLN A 207 -11.89 -18.98 -17.54
CA GLN A 207 -11.83 -20.17 -18.38
C GLN A 207 -12.49 -21.37 -17.71
N VAL A 208 -13.53 -21.90 -18.35
CA VAL A 208 -14.19 -23.15 -17.94
C VAL A 208 -13.45 -24.30 -18.61
N ALA A 209 -12.68 -25.07 -17.83
CA ALA A 209 -12.02 -26.26 -18.33
C ALA A 209 -13.06 -27.30 -18.78
N LEU A 210 -13.05 -27.66 -20.06
CA LEU A 210 -13.91 -28.69 -20.61
C LEU A 210 -13.27 -30.05 -20.36
N THR A 211 -13.63 -30.70 -19.26
CA THR A 211 -13.18 -32.06 -18.98
C THR A 211 -13.90 -33.02 -19.91
N ILE A 212 -13.17 -33.53 -20.91
CA ILE A 212 -13.64 -34.61 -21.77
C ILE A 212 -13.68 -35.88 -20.92
N VAL A 213 -14.88 -36.30 -20.52
CA VAL A 213 -15.11 -37.44 -19.61
C VAL A 213 -14.55 -38.76 -20.17
N ASN A 214 -14.38 -38.87 -21.49
CA ASN A 214 -13.72 -40.01 -22.14
C ASN A 214 -12.72 -39.54 -23.21
N PRO A 215 -11.41 -39.79 -23.07
CA PRO A 215 -10.41 -39.41 -24.08
C PRO A 215 -10.50 -40.24 -25.37
N ARG A 216 -11.41 -41.22 -25.44
CA ARG A 216 -11.67 -42.06 -26.62
C ARG A 216 -13.04 -41.71 -27.19
N VAL A 217 -13.03 -40.97 -28.29
CA VAL A 217 -14.24 -40.64 -29.06
C VAL A 217 -14.61 -41.86 -29.92
N PRO A 218 -15.83 -42.43 -29.79
CA PRO A 218 -16.25 -43.53 -30.63
C PRO A 218 -16.40 -43.05 -32.09
N VAL A 219 -15.90 -43.85 -33.03
CA VAL A 219 -16.05 -43.59 -34.47
C VAL A 219 -17.23 -44.42 -34.98
N SER A 220 -18.26 -43.75 -35.49
CA SER A 220 -19.38 -44.39 -36.17
C SER A 220 -19.12 -44.44 -37.69
N GLY A 221 -19.79 -45.36 -38.38
CA GLY A 221 -19.63 -45.56 -39.83
C GLY A 221 -18.64 -46.66 -40.23
N LEU A 222 -17.94 -47.26 -39.27
CA LEU A 222 -17.13 -48.47 -39.46
C LEU A 222 -17.87 -49.68 -38.86
N GLY A 223 -18.18 -50.67 -39.69
CA GLY A 223 -18.89 -51.88 -39.28
C GLY A 223 -18.17 -53.14 -39.73
N LYS A 224 -18.34 -54.21 -38.96
CA LYS A 224 -17.95 -55.57 -39.36
C LYS A 224 -19.21 -56.40 -39.53
N THR A 225 -19.31 -57.14 -40.63
CA THR A 225 -20.48 -57.95 -40.99
C THR A 225 -20.74 -59.08 -39.99
N THR A 226 -19.68 -59.62 -39.39
CA THR A 226 -19.73 -60.59 -38.29
C THR A 226 -18.96 -60.00 -37.11
N GLY A 227 -19.61 -59.81 -35.95
CA GLY A 227 -19.01 -59.13 -34.78
C GLY A 227 -17.82 -59.86 -34.11
N ALA A 228 -17.20 -60.84 -34.76
CA ALA A 228 -16.13 -61.67 -34.22
C ALA A 228 -14.74 -61.17 -34.67
N PHE A 229 -13.88 -60.76 -33.73
CA PHE A 229 -12.47 -60.47 -33.99
C PHE A 229 -11.65 -61.72 -33.64
N GLN A 230 -11.09 -62.39 -34.65
CA GLN A 230 -10.53 -63.74 -34.51
C GLN A 230 -8.99 -63.76 -34.34
N SER A 231 -8.29 -62.65 -34.59
CA SER A 231 -6.84 -62.57 -34.49
C SER A 231 -6.44 -62.10 -33.09
N SER A 232 -5.82 -62.97 -32.29
CA SER A 232 -5.22 -62.61 -31.00
C SER A 232 -3.73 -62.37 -31.18
N GLY A 233 -3.21 -61.30 -30.58
CA GLY A 233 -1.78 -61.02 -30.53
C GLY A 233 -1.20 -60.36 -31.78
N VAL A 234 -2.01 -59.55 -32.49
CA VAL A 234 -1.53 -58.83 -33.68
C VAL A 234 -0.83 -57.56 -33.25
N VAL A 235 0.48 -57.48 -33.50
CA VAL A 235 1.26 -56.27 -33.29
C VAL A 235 0.99 -55.29 -34.42
N VAL A 236 0.41 -54.14 -34.09
CA VAL A 236 0.15 -53.06 -35.06
C VAL A 236 0.91 -51.80 -34.65
N ALA A 237 1.37 -51.04 -35.64
CA ALA A 237 1.88 -49.70 -35.43
C ALA A 237 0.68 -48.73 -35.39
N ASP A 238 0.44 -48.12 -34.24
CA ASP A 238 -0.58 -47.09 -34.09
C ASP A 238 -0.08 -45.77 -34.71
N SER A 239 -1.02 -44.87 -35.01
CA SER A 239 -0.84 -43.47 -35.41
C SER A 239 0.09 -42.65 -34.50
N ALA A 240 0.31 -43.09 -33.26
CA ALA A 240 1.29 -42.52 -32.33
C ALA A 240 2.74 -43.05 -32.53
N GLY A 241 2.97 -43.92 -33.52
CA GLY A 241 4.28 -44.54 -33.78
C GLY A 241 4.67 -45.65 -32.79
N VAL A 242 3.75 -46.07 -31.92
CA VAL A 242 3.95 -47.11 -30.91
C VAL A 242 3.42 -48.45 -31.43
N TYR A 243 4.25 -49.49 -31.36
CA TYR A 243 3.83 -50.86 -31.66
C TYR A 243 3.05 -51.40 -30.47
N THR A 244 1.77 -51.68 -30.69
CA THR A 244 0.85 -52.16 -29.64
C THR A 244 0.27 -53.50 -30.09
N GLU A 245 0.28 -54.49 -29.22
CA GLU A 245 -0.33 -55.79 -29.47
C GLU A 245 -1.83 -55.71 -29.18
N TYR A 246 -2.65 -56.05 -30.17
CA TYR A 246 -4.10 -56.08 -30.02
C TYR A 246 -4.56 -57.51 -29.71
N ASP A 247 -5.19 -57.69 -28.55
CA ASP A 247 -5.78 -58.97 -28.10
C ASP A 247 -6.89 -59.47 -29.04
N HIS A 248 -7.56 -58.53 -29.72
CA HIS A 248 -8.66 -58.79 -30.65
C HIS A 248 -8.53 -57.88 -31.88
N ALA A 249 -7.92 -58.41 -32.94
CA ALA A 249 -7.77 -57.74 -34.22
C ALA A 249 -8.43 -58.52 -35.36
N ALA A 250 -8.62 -57.86 -36.50
CA ALA A 250 -8.96 -58.51 -37.75
C ALA A 250 -8.22 -57.79 -38.88
N VAL A 251 -7.56 -58.56 -39.74
CA VAL A 251 -6.91 -58.04 -40.95
C VAL A 251 -8.00 -57.71 -41.96
N VAL A 252 -7.92 -56.51 -42.56
CA VAL A 252 -8.79 -56.15 -43.69
C VAL A 252 -8.33 -56.96 -44.90
N ASP A 253 -9.12 -57.96 -45.27
CA ASP A 253 -8.80 -58.91 -46.35
C ASP A 253 -10.02 -59.08 -47.25
N ALA A 254 -9.86 -58.74 -48.54
CA ALA A 254 -10.92 -58.84 -49.54
C ALA A 254 -11.35 -60.31 -49.80
N THR A 255 -10.49 -61.28 -49.50
CA THR A 255 -10.70 -62.70 -49.78
C THR A 255 -11.31 -63.49 -48.63
N ASN A 256 -11.31 -62.96 -47.40
CA ASN A 256 -11.86 -63.64 -46.23
C ASN A 256 -13.21 -63.02 -45.83
N PRO A 257 -14.34 -63.77 -45.82
CA PRO A 257 -15.63 -63.26 -45.36
C PRO A 257 -15.60 -62.67 -43.94
N ASN A 258 -14.70 -63.16 -43.08
CA ASN A 258 -14.51 -62.66 -41.71
C ASN A 258 -13.51 -61.48 -41.63
N GLY A 259 -12.92 -61.05 -42.75
CA GLY A 259 -11.98 -59.92 -42.88
C GLY A 259 -12.59 -58.71 -43.59
N GLN A 260 -13.87 -58.74 -43.94
CA GLN A 260 -14.55 -57.65 -44.62
C GLN A 260 -15.06 -56.60 -43.62
N PHE A 261 -14.50 -55.40 -43.73
CA PHE A 261 -15.01 -54.20 -43.07
C PHE A 261 -15.86 -53.43 -44.05
N VAL A 262 -17.04 -53.01 -43.60
CA VAL A 262 -17.97 -52.20 -44.38
C VAL A 262 -17.97 -50.78 -43.84
N ILE A 263 -17.92 -49.83 -44.75
CA ILE A 263 -18.03 -48.41 -44.44
C ILE A 263 -19.43 -47.96 -44.81
N ARG A 264 -20.08 -47.19 -43.94
CA ARG A 264 -21.39 -46.59 -44.24
C ARG A 264 -21.23 -45.64 -45.43
N GLY A 265 -22.06 -45.79 -46.46
CA GLY A 265 -22.06 -44.92 -47.63
C GLY A 265 -23.24 -43.94 -47.61
N SER A 266 -23.05 -42.74 -48.18
CA SER A 266 -24.11 -41.73 -48.29
C SER A 266 -25.18 -42.04 -49.34
N ALA A 267 -24.88 -42.89 -50.34
CA ALA A 267 -25.79 -43.34 -51.40
C ALA A 267 -25.24 -44.61 -52.11
N ALA A 268 -26.01 -45.22 -53.02
CA ALA A 268 -25.60 -46.40 -53.78
C ALA A 268 -24.62 -46.08 -54.93
N GLU A 269 -24.82 -44.99 -55.68
CA GLU A 269 -23.87 -44.40 -56.64
C GLU A 269 -24.35 -42.96 -56.99
N PRO A 270 -23.50 -41.91 -56.93
CA PRO A 270 -22.17 -41.87 -56.31
C PRO A 270 -22.31 -41.79 -54.78
N GLY A 271 -21.92 -42.85 -54.09
CA GLY A 271 -21.86 -42.90 -52.63
C GLY A 271 -20.49 -42.51 -52.10
N PHE A 272 -20.44 -41.68 -51.06
CA PHE A 272 -19.20 -41.35 -50.36
C PHE A 272 -19.13 -42.07 -49.01
N PRO A 273 -17.94 -42.48 -48.55
CA PRO A 273 -17.75 -43.02 -47.21
C PRO A 273 -18.13 -41.99 -46.13
N GLU A 274 -19.07 -42.35 -45.26
CA GLU A 274 -19.51 -41.58 -44.10
C GLU A 274 -18.84 -42.15 -42.83
N VAL A 275 -17.60 -41.73 -42.57
CA VAL A 275 -16.90 -42.05 -41.31
C VAL A 275 -16.91 -40.81 -40.43
N TYR A 276 -17.57 -40.89 -39.27
CA TYR A 276 -17.66 -39.79 -38.32
C TYR A 276 -17.05 -40.19 -36.98
N ALA A 277 -16.22 -39.33 -36.41
CA ALA A 277 -15.93 -39.41 -34.99
C ALA A 277 -17.10 -38.75 -34.24
N GLU A 278 -17.95 -39.56 -33.61
CA GLU A 278 -19.12 -39.05 -32.89
C GLU A 278 -18.70 -38.66 -31.48
N MET A 279 -18.64 -37.36 -31.21
CA MET A 279 -18.79 -36.90 -29.84
C MET A 279 -20.22 -37.28 -29.40
N GLN A 280 -20.32 -38.22 -28.46
CA GLN A 280 -21.58 -38.82 -28.02
C GLN A 280 -22.67 -37.74 -27.86
N GLN A 281 -23.84 -37.97 -28.46
CA GLN A 281 -24.94 -37.01 -28.67
C GLN A 281 -25.49 -36.33 -27.40
N ASN A 282 -25.08 -36.77 -26.21
CA ASN A 282 -25.16 -35.94 -25.01
C ASN A 282 -24.00 -34.96 -25.05
N GLY A 283 -24.26 -33.80 -25.64
CA GLY A 283 -23.31 -32.72 -25.83
C GLY A 283 -22.52 -32.40 -24.57
N LEU A 284 -21.46 -31.63 -24.76
CA LEU A 284 -20.80 -30.88 -23.69
C LEU A 284 -21.86 -30.18 -22.83
N ALA A 285 -22.35 -30.89 -21.82
CA ALA A 285 -23.28 -30.38 -20.85
C ALA A 285 -22.42 -29.51 -19.95
N LEU A 286 -22.25 -28.27 -20.37
CA LEU A 286 -21.74 -27.22 -19.52
C LEU A 286 -22.71 -27.16 -18.34
N SER A 287 -22.36 -27.83 -17.25
CA SER A 287 -23.22 -27.86 -16.07
C SER A 287 -23.34 -26.43 -15.58
N LEU A 288 -24.57 -25.95 -15.35
CA LEU A 288 -24.81 -24.65 -14.72
C LEU A 288 -24.05 -24.55 -13.39
N ALA A 289 -23.87 -25.68 -12.69
CA ALA A 289 -23.05 -25.75 -11.49
C ALA A 289 -21.57 -25.43 -11.75
N GLY A 290 -20.99 -25.87 -12.88
CA GLY A 290 -19.62 -25.52 -13.26
C GLY A 290 -19.46 -24.05 -13.65
N LEU A 291 -20.49 -23.45 -14.25
CA LEU A 291 -20.53 -22.01 -14.52
C LEU A 291 -20.67 -21.20 -13.22
N GLU A 292 -21.50 -21.64 -12.28
CA GLU A 292 -21.61 -21.03 -10.95
C GLU A 292 -20.31 -21.18 -10.14
N GLU A 293 -19.62 -22.31 -10.25
CA GLU A 293 -18.30 -22.53 -9.63
C GLU A 293 -17.26 -21.57 -10.20
N ALA A 294 -17.18 -21.42 -11.52
CA ALA A 294 -16.29 -20.46 -12.17
C ALA A 294 -16.59 -19.01 -11.71
N ARG A 295 -17.88 -18.64 -11.60
CA ARG A 295 -18.28 -17.33 -11.06
C ARG A 295 -17.84 -17.15 -9.60
N LYS A 296 -18.00 -18.18 -8.75
CA LYS A 296 -17.56 -18.13 -7.35
C LYS A 296 -16.04 -18.04 -7.25
N LEU A 297 -15.30 -18.82 -8.05
CA LEU A 297 -13.85 -18.78 -8.09
C LEU A 297 -13.35 -17.38 -8.47
N GLN A 298 -13.98 -16.72 -9.44
CA GLN A 298 -13.68 -15.34 -9.79
C GLN A 298 -13.94 -14.36 -8.63
N VAL A 299 -15.05 -14.54 -7.89
CA VAL A 299 -15.34 -13.71 -6.71
C VAL A 299 -14.31 -13.95 -5.60
N PHE A 300 -13.93 -15.21 -5.35
CA PHE A 300 -12.92 -15.55 -4.35
C PHE A 300 -11.52 -15.07 -4.74
N ALA A 301 -11.16 -15.10 -6.03
CA ALA A 301 -9.92 -14.52 -6.52
C ALA A 301 -9.88 -12.99 -6.25
N LYS A 302 -10.98 -12.28 -6.56
CA LYS A 302 -11.12 -10.84 -6.25
C LYS A 302 -11.11 -10.54 -4.75
N LEU A 303 -11.61 -11.46 -3.92
CA LEU A 303 -11.51 -11.32 -2.47
C LEU A 303 -10.07 -11.55 -2.00
N ARG A 304 -9.37 -12.57 -2.54
CA ARG A 304 -7.97 -12.86 -2.20
C ARG A 304 -7.04 -11.68 -2.52
N THR A 305 -7.26 -10.97 -3.62
CA THR A 305 -6.48 -9.76 -3.94
C THR A 305 -6.62 -8.64 -2.89
N GLN A 306 -7.71 -8.61 -2.11
CA GLN A 306 -7.87 -7.65 -1.01
C GLN A 306 -7.00 -7.99 0.21
N PHE A 307 -6.60 -9.25 0.36
CA PHE A 307 -5.81 -9.76 1.48
C PHE A 307 -4.33 -9.92 1.17
N GLU A 308 -3.95 -9.83 -0.11
CA GLU A 308 -2.57 -9.97 -0.59
C GLU A 308 -1.61 -8.90 -0.01
N GLY A 309 -2.12 -7.85 0.63
CA GLY A 309 -1.31 -6.86 1.34
C GLY A 309 -0.62 -7.37 2.61
N HIS A 310 -0.94 -8.59 3.08
CA HIS A 310 -0.30 -9.23 4.23
C HIS A 310 0.96 -10.02 3.80
N ASP A 311 2.00 -9.98 4.64
CA ASP A 311 3.31 -10.58 4.32
C ASP A 311 3.27 -12.13 4.25
N ASP A 312 2.32 -12.77 4.94
CA ASP A 312 2.24 -14.22 5.04
C ASP A 312 1.01 -14.79 4.31
N GLU A 313 1.24 -15.79 3.45
CA GLU A 313 0.17 -16.47 2.69
C GLU A 313 -0.81 -17.21 3.61
N TYR A 314 -0.33 -17.83 4.70
CA TYR A 314 -1.22 -18.53 5.64
C TYR A 314 -2.17 -17.56 6.37
N ILE A 315 -1.78 -16.30 6.57
CA ILE A 315 -2.63 -15.26 7.16
C ILE A 315 -3.74 -14.92 6.18
N THR A 316 -3.39 -14.78 4.90
CA THR A 316 -4.37 -14.61 3.81
C THR A 316 -5.36 -15.77 3.79
N ASP A 317 -4.89 -17.00 3.88
CA ASP A 317 -5.75 -18.18 3.88
C ASP A 317 -6.64 -18.26 5.14
N MET A 318 -6.12 -17.95 6.33
CA MET A 318 -6.91 -17.91 7.57
C MET A 318 -8.02 -16.85 7.52
N LEU A 319 -7.72 -15.67 6.96
CA LEU A 319 -8.72 -14.61 6.76
C LEU A 319 -9.76 -15.06 5.71
N MET A 320 -9.34 -15.80 4.67
CA MET A 320 -10.25 -16.38 3.68
C MET A 320 -11.13 -17.50 4.24
N MET A 321 -10.66 -18.23 5.23
CA MET A 321 -11.46 -19.17 6.01
C MET A 321 -12.43 -18.47 6.97
N GLY A 322 -12.36 -17.13 7.11
CA GLY A 322 -13.19 -16.35 8.02
C GLY A 322 -12.73 -16.39 9.48
N LEU A 323 -11.49 -16.80 9.75
CA LEU A 323 -10.94 -16.85 11.10
C LEU A 323 -10.37 -15.49 11.50
N SER A 324 -10.72 -15.01 12.69
CA SER A 324 -10.10 -13.81 13.26
C SER A 324 -8.71 -14.14 13.80
N ILE A 325 -7.69 -13.40 13.37
CA ILE A 325 -6.33 -13.53 13.90
C ILE A 325 -6.13 -12.47 15.00
N PRO A 326 -5.91 -12.88 16.26
CA PRO A 326 -5.62 -11.94 17.34
C PRO A 326 -4.37 -11.11 17.03
N ASP A 327 -4.40 -9.83 17.40
CA ASP A 327 -3.27 -8.89 17.30
C ASP A 327 -2.68 -8.64 15.91
N GLN A 328 -3.26 -9.19 14.82
CA GLN A 328 -2.76 -8.96 13.45
C GLN A 328 -2.76 -7.47 13.08
N HIS A 329 -3.76 -6.72 13.56
CA HIS A 329 -3.85 -5.28 13.37
C HIS A 329 -2.73 -4.49 14.07
N LEU A 330 -2.03 -5.09 15.04
CA LEU A 330 -0.91 -4.48 15.75
C LEU A 330 0.44 -4.79 15.11
N LYS A 331 0.48 -5.68 14.10
CA LYS A 331 1.71 -6.02 13.36
C LYS A 331 2.00 -5.07 12.21
N GLN A 332 1.08 -4.15 11.90
CA GLN A 332 1.23 -3.19 10.81
C GLN A 332 0.92 -1.77 11.30
N PRO A 333 1.54 -0.74 10.70
CA PRO A 333 1.15 0.64 10.93
C PRO A 333 -0.32 0.88 10.55
N PHE A 334 -1.03 1.72 11.30
CA PHE A 334 -2.37 2.15 10.93
C PHE A 334 -2.51 3.67 10.99
N GLN A 335 -3.26 4.22 10.04
CA GLN A 335 -3.49 5.66 9.94
C GLN A 335 -4.53 6.12 10.96
N ILE A 336 -4.21 7.19 11.69
CA ILE A 336 -5.09 7.79 12.70
C ILE A 336 -5.82 9.01 12.12
N ALA A 337 -5.11 9.82 11.32
CA ALA A 337 -5.65 11.05 10.77
C ALA A 337 -5.03 11.40 9.41
N ASP A 338 -5.81 12.09 8.59
CA ASP A 338 -5.42 12.62 7.28
C ASP A 338 -6.05 13.99 7.09
N GLN A 339 -5.26 14.97 6.69
CA GLN A 339 -5.77 16.28 6.30
C GLN A 339 -4.91 16.87 5.19
N THR A 340 -5.54 17.20 4.07
CA THR A 340 -4.90 17.92 2.97
C THR A 340 -5.36 19.37 2.96
N VAL A 341 -4.43 20.31 2.85
CA VAL A 341 -4.69 21.75 2.79
C VAL A 341 -4.02 22.36 1.56
N VAL A 342 -4.61 23.44 1.05
CA VAL A 342 -4.12 24.16 -0.14
C VAL A 342 -3.43 25.44 0.31
N PHE A 343 -2.33 25.81 -0.34
CA PHE A 343 -1.67 27.09 -0.07
C PHE A 343 -2.51 28.26 -0.59
N SER A 344 -2.76 29.21 0.28
CA SER A 344 -3.25 30.53 -0.10
C SER A 344 -2.05 31.41 -0.45
N GLN A 345 -2.14 32.20 -1.52
CA GLN A 345 -1.03 33.04 -2.01
C GLN A 345 -1.43 34.51 -2.04
N GLY A 346 -0.49 35.40 -1.68
CA GLY A 346 -0.66 36.85 -1.73
C GLY A 346 0.47 37.50 -2.52
N LYS A 347 0.12 38.27 -3.55
CA LYS A 347 1.07 38.99 -4.41
C LYS A 347 1.33 40.40 -3.87
N ARG A 348 2.59 40.81 -3.78
CA ARG A 348 3.02 42.17 -3.43
C ARG A 348 3.78 42.78 -4.61
N TYR A 349 3.42 44.01 -4.97
CA TYR A 349 4.08 44.76 -6.05
C TYR A 349 5.21 45.62 -5.48
N ALA A 350 6.32 45.71 -6.20
CA ALA A 350 7.40 46.62 -5.83
C ALA A 350 6.96 48.08 -5.94
N THR A 351 7.42 48.93 -5.02
CA THR A 351 7.08 50.36 -4.97
C THR A 351 8.21 51.26 -5.48
N ASP A 352 9.33 50.69 -5.94
CA ASP A 352 10.44 51.43 -6.53
C ASP A 352 10.25 51.59 -8.04
N SER A 353 10.48 52.82 -8.53
CA SER A 353 10.31 53.26 -9.91
C SER A 353 11.09 52.46 -10.96
N GLY A 354 12.16 51.75 -10.56
CA GLY A 354 12.97 50.90 -11.45
C GLY A 354 12.46 49.47 -11.63
N ASN A 355 11.69 48.94 -10.66
CA ASN A 355 11.27 47.54 -10.60
C ASN A 355 9.75 47.40 -10.46
N LEU A 356 8.97 48.38 -10.95
CA LEU A 356 7.51 48.42 -10.78
C LEU A 356 6.79 47.18 -11.37
N ASP A 357 7.43 46.53 -12.34
CA ASP A 357 6.95 45.31 -13.00
C ASP A 357 7.29 44.04 -12.20
N ASP A 358 8.22 44.12 -11.24
CA ASP A 358 8.60 43.01 -10.38
C ASP A 358 7.64 42.86 -9.21
N SER A 359 7.36 41.60 -8.91
CA SER A 359 6.47 41.23 -7.83
C SER A 359 6.95 39.99 -7.13
N ALA A 360 6.78 39.95 -5.82
CA ALA A 360 7.01 38.76 -5.02
C ALA A 360 5.67 38.21 -4.55
N THR A 361 5.50 36.89 -4.65
CA THR A 361 4.32 36.20 -4.12
C THR A 361 4.74 35.23 -3.04
N SER A 362 4.23 35.41 -1.83
CA SER A 362 4.39 34.44 -0.74
C SER A 362 3.10 33.66 -0.52
N GLY A 363 3.24 32.45 0.03
CA GLY A 363 2.11 31.58 0.32
C GLY A 363 2.09 31.13 1.78
N PHE A 364 0.90 30.83 2.29
CA PHE A 364 0.76 30.16 3.58
C PHE A 364 -0.36 29.12 3.56
N ALA A 365 -0.21 28.09 4.37
CA ALA A 365 -1.21 27.07 4.62
C ALA A 365 -1.31 26.78 6.12
N ARG A 366 -2.52 26.47 6.59
CA ARG A 366 -2.76 26.08 7.99
C ARG A 366 -3.58 24.80 8.05
N SER A 367 -3.14 23.86 8.87
CA SER A 367 -3.81 22.58 9.13
C SER A 367 -4.02 22.38 10.63
N SER A 368 -5.05 21.61 11.00
CA SER A 368 -5.39 21.31 12.40
C SER A 368 -5.74 19.82 12.53
N LEU A 369 -4.72 19.03 12.86
CA LEU A 369 -4.82 17.57 12.91
C LEU A 369 -5.25 17.12 14.30
N ARG A 370 -6.36 16.38 14.38
CA ARG A 370 -6.86 15.77 15.62
C ARG A 370 -6.51 14.30 15.66
N LEU A 371 -5.84 13.88 16.73
CA LEU A 371 -5.34 12.51 16.89
C LEU A 371 -6.03 11.84 18.07
N ARG A 372 -6.44 10.58 17.87
CA ARG A 372 -6.96 9.74 18.94
C ARG A 372 -6.52 8.31 18.72
N VAL A 373 -5.78 7.77 19.69
CA VAL A 373 -5.40 6.34 19.70
C VAL A 373 -6.11 5.68 20.88
N PRO A 374 -6.85 4.59 20.64
CA PRO A 374 -7.42 3.82 21.73
C PRO A 374 -6.31 3.21 22.60
N LYS A 375 -6.70 2.56 23.69
CA LYS A 375 -5.74 1.86 24.53
C LYS A 375 -5.11 0.69 23.76
N ILE A 376 -3.79 0.68 23.63
CA ILE A 376 -3.04 -0.40 22.97
C ILE A 376 -2.16 -1.16 23.97
N ASN A 377 -2.12 -2.48 23.87
CA ASN A 377 -1.40 -3.38 24.79
C ASN A 377 0.12 -3.43 24.55
N THR A 378 0.57 -3.09 23.34
CA THR A 378 1.99 -3.03 22.93
C THR A 378 2.62 -1.68 23.24
N GLY A 379 1.84 -0.59 23.29
CA GLY A 379 2.41 0.74 23.09
C GLY A 379 2.89 0.93 21.65
N GLY A 380 3.62 2.00 21.39
CA GLY A 380 4.17 2.29 20.07
C GLY A 380 4.65 3.73 19.91
N LEU A 381 4.80 4.18 18.68
CA LEU A 381 5.16 5.53 18.32
C LEU A 381 4.11 6.11 17.37
N VAL A 382 3.59 7.29 17.69
CA VAL A 382 2.76 8.04 16.74
C VAL A 382 3.65 9.01 15.98
N VAL A 383 3.68 8.86 14.66
CA VAL A 383 4.48 9.68 13.75
C VAL A 383 3.55 10.57 12.95
N VAL A 384 3.81 11.87 12.96
CA VAL A 384 3.11 12.86 12.14
C VAL A 384 4.02 13.25 10.98
N LEU A 385 3.52 13.05 9.76
CA LEU A 385 4.22 13.35 8.52
C LEU A 385 3.54 14.50 7.79
N MET A 386 4.34 15.29 7.09
CA MET A 386 3.90 16.34 6.19
C MET A 386 4.52 16.13 4.81
N GLU A 387 3.70 16.21 3.78
CA GLU A 387 4.13 16.10 2.38
C GLU A 387 3.65 17.34 1.64
N ILE A 388 4.57 18.05 0.97
CA ILE A 388 4.24 19.22 0.16
C ILE A 388 4.50 18.88 -1.30
N VAL A 389 3.44 18.91 -2.09
CA VAL A 389 3.47 18.50 -3.49
C VAL A 389 2.49 19.38 -4.30
N PRO A 390 2.90 19.94 -5.45
CA PRO A 390 2.00 20.55 -6.42
C PRO A 390 1.09 19.49 -7.05
N GLU A 391 0.01 19.93 -7.68
CA GLU A 391 -0.81 19.04 -8.49
C GLU A 391 0.01 18.43 -9.63
N GLN A 392 -0.08 17.10 -9.80
CA GLN A 392 0.58 16.38 -10.88
C GLN A 392 -0.11 16.78 -12.20
N LEU A 393 0.55 17.66 -12.95
CA LEU A 393 0.01 18.27 -14.16
C LEU A 393 0.77 17.77 -15.38
N TRP A 394 0.10 16.97 -16.21
CA TRP A 394 0.62 16.51 -17.50
C TRP A 394 0.05 17.38 -18.61
N GLU A 395 0.77 18.42 -18.99
CA GLU A 395 0.23 19.45 -19.89
C GLU A 395 0.09 19.03 -21.36
N ARG A 396 0.82 18.00 -21.78
CA ARG A 396 0.89 17.52 -23.17
C ARG A 396 0.00 16.30 -23.42
N GLN A 397 -1.02 16.10 -22.58
CA GLN A 397 -1.97 15.01 -22.76
C GLN A 397 -2.70 15.13 -24.09
N GLN A 398 -2.90 14.00 -24.75
CA GLN A 398 -3.66 13.94 -25.97
C GLN A 398 -5.15 14.09 -25.65
N ASP A 399 -5.82 15.03 -26.29
CA ASP A 399 -7.28 15.02 -26.28
C ASP A 399 -7.78 13.85 -27.14
N TRP A 400 -8.54 12.94 -26.53
CA TRP A 400 -9.03 11.74 -27.19
C TRP A 400 -9.96 12.09 -28.36
N PHE A 401 -10.76 13.16 -28.24
CA PHE A 401 -11.71 13.56 -29.26
C PHE A 401 -11.00 14.25 -30.43
N PHE A 402 -10.06 15.16 -30.15
CA PHE A 402 -9.26 15.84 -31.18
C PHE A 402 -8.45 14.86 -32.05
N HIS A 403 -7.96 13.77 -31.47
CA HIS A 403 -7.20 12.74 -32.18
C HIS A 403 -8.04 11.56 -32.70
N SER A 404 -9.36 11.62 -32.52
CA SER A 404 -10.27 10.63 -33.07
C SER A 404 -10.32 10.76 -34.60
N ARG A 405 -9.84 9.73 -35.30
CA ARG A 405 -9.92 9.63 -36.76
C ARG A 405 -10.41 8.25 -37.17
N PRO A 406 -11.32 8.14 -38.15
CA PRO A 406 -11.70 6.83 -38.68
C PRO A 406 -10.46 6.14 -39.26
N LYS A 407 -10.27 4.87 -38.91
CA LYS A 407 -9.19 4.05 -39.44
C LYS A 407 -9.53 3.68 -40.89
N ASP A 408 -8.53 3.69 -41.78
CA ASP A 408 -8.76 3.35 -43.18
C ASP A 408 -9.45 1.97 -43.32
N GLY A 409 -10.58 1.94 -44.01
CA GLY A 409 -11.39 0.73 -44.22
C GLY A 409 -12.35 0.35 -43.09
N VAL A 410 -12.45 1.16 -42.03
CA VAL A 410 -13.35 0.91 -40.89
C VAL A 410 -14.41 2.03 -40.81
N PRO A 411 -15.71 1.70 -40.75
CA PRO A 411 -16.77 2.67 -40.55
C PRO A 411 -16.52 3.56 -39.32
N ALA A 412 -16.88 4.85 -39.41
CA ALA A 412 -16.70 5.78 -38.31
C ALA A 412 -17.45 5.38 -37.02
N HIS A 413 -18.51 4.57 -37.12
CA HIS A 413 -19.26 4.09 -35.95
C HIS A 413 -18.45 3.15 -35.06
N ASP A 414 -17.52 2.38 -35.62
CA ASP A 414 -16.66 1.44 -34.88
C ASP A 414 -15.68 2.15 -33.93
N LEU A 415 -15.45 3.46 -34.10
CA LEU A 415 -14.60 4.24 -33.20
C LEU A 415 -15.32 4.63 -31.90
N TRP A 416 -16.65 4.68 -31.93
CA TRP A 416 -17.48 5.12 -30.80
C TRP A 416 -17.82 3.94 -29.88
N PRO A 417 -18.29 4.21 -28.65
CA PRO A 417 -18.81 3.16 -27.78
C PRO A 417 -20.06 2.55 -28.43
N GLU A 418 -20.07 1.23 -28.54
CA GLU A 418 -21.20 0.48 -29.05
C GLU A 418 -21.62 -0.52 -27.99
N ALA A 419 -22.85 -0.42 -27.50
CA ALA A 419 -23.32 -1.23 -26.38
C ALA A 419 -23.20 -2.74 -26.65
N ASP A 420 -23.43 -3.18 -27.89
CA ASP A 420 -23.39 -4.60 -28.24
C ASP A 420 -21.95 -5.14 -28.24
N ARG A 421 -21.01 -4.43 -28.89
CA ARG A 421 -19.58 -4.79 -28.86
C ARG A 421 -19.03 -4.75 -27.44
N ASP A 422 -19.31 -3.67 -26.72
CA ASP A 422 -18.75 -3.41 -25.39
C ASP A 422 -19.32 -4.39 -24.33
N THR A 423 -20.57 -4.84 -24.48
CA THR A 423 -21.15 -5.84 -23.56
C THR A 423 -20.68 -7.26 -23.85
N LEU A 424 -20.43 -7.59 -25.11
CA LEU A 424 -19.99 -8.91 -25.58
C LEU A 424 -18.47 -9.10 -25.50
N ASP A 425 -17.70 -8.04 -25.29
CA ASP A 425 -16.26 -8.15 -25.06
C ASP A 425 -15.97 -9.00 -23.82
N ARG A 426 -15.10 -10.00 -24.01
CA ARG A 426 -14.64 -10.90 -22.96
C ARG A 426 -13.73 -10.16 -21.98
N GLN A 427 -12.94 -9.22 -22.49
CA GLN A 427 -11.99 -8.44 -21.72
C GLN A 427 -12.41 -6.98 -21.77
N LYS A 428 -13.09 -6.51 -20.72
CA LYS A 428 -13.55 -5.12 -20.62
C LYS A 428 -12.41 -4.17 -20.24
N VAL A 429 -11.34 -4.19 -21.04
CA VAL A 429 -10.07 -3.48 -20.82
C VAL A 429 -9.70 -2.73 -22.11
N ASP A 430 -9.23 -1.48 -21.98
CA ASP A 430 -8.65 -0.70 -23.08
C ASP A 430 -7.15 -0.46 -22.80
N VAL A 431 -6.38 -0.32 -23.87
CA VAL A 431 -4.94 -0.06 -23.80
C VAL A 431 -4.70 1.44 -23.76
N VAL A 432 -3.88 1.90 -22.80
CA VAL A 432 -3.39 3.28 -22.76
C VAL A 432 -2.02 3.34 -23.42
N TYR A 433 -1.90 4.19 -24.44
CA TYR A 433 -0.64 4.41 -25.12
C TYR A 433 0.12 5.59 -24.51
N ASN A 434 1.45 5.61 -24.65
CA ASN A 434 2.29 6.71 -24.16
C ASN A 434 1.86 8.08 -24.72
N ARG A 435 1.41 8.12 -25.99
CA ARG A 435 0.87 9.34 -26.60
C ARG A 435 -0.33 9.92 -25.86
N ASP A 436 -1.14 9.08 -25.21
CA ASP A 436 -2.36 9.52 -24.52
C ASP A 436 -2.00 10.35 -23.27
N ILE A 437 -0.80 10.14 -22.71
CA ILE A 437 -0.25 10.86 -21.56
C ILE A 437 0.62 12.02 -22.03
N ASP A 438 1.42 11.82 -23.08
CA ASP A 438 2.31 12.83 -23.64
C ASP A 438 2.42 12.68 -25.17
N VAL A 439 1.84 13.64 -25.91
CA VAL A 439 1.85 13.66 -27.38
C VAL A 439 3.26 13.71 -27.97
N SER A 440 4.25 14.20 -27.22
CA SER A 440 5.63 14.35 -27.68
C SER A 440 6.58 13.27 -27.14
N HIS A 441 6.03 12.18 -26.61
CA HIS A 441 6.80 11.02 -26.18
C HIS A 441 7.66 10.45 -27.33
N THR A 442 8.88 10.01 -27.05
CA THR A 442 9.80 9.46 -28.07
C THR A 442 9.28 8.18 -28.73
N ASP A 443 8.59 7.33 -27.98
CA ASP A 443 7.76 6.23 -28.49
C ASP A 443 6.26 6.44 -28.21
N PRO A 444 5.51 7.15 -29.08
CA PRO A 444 4.08 7.41 -28.91
C PRO A 444 3.19 6.16 -28.97
N THR A 445 3.69 5.09 -29.60
CA THR A 445 2.96 3.84 -29.80
C THR A 445 3.22 2.80 -28.71
N GLY A 446 4.18 3.07 -27.83
CA GLY A 446 4.48 2.25 -26.68
C GLY A 446 3.30 2.14 -25.72
N TYR A 447 3.29 1.05 -24.96
CA TYR A 447 2.27 0.75 -23.96
C TYR A 447 2.59 1.50 -22.67
N PHE A 448 1.64 2.30 -22.19
CA PHE A 448 1.73 2.96 -20.88
C PHE A 448 1.11 2.09 -19.78
N GLY A 449 -0.02 1.44 -20.08
CA GLY A 449 -0.72 0.55 -19.17
C GLY A 449 -2.11 0.19 -19.68
N PHE A 450 -2.94 -0.32 -18.78
CA PHE A 450 -4.30 -0.78 -19.08
C PHE A 450 -5.32 -0.02 -18.24
N GLU A 451 -6.45 0.33 -18.84
CA GLU A 451 -7.58 0.97 -18.16
C GLU A 451 -8.88 0.18 -18.36
N PRO A 452 -9.90 0.38 -17.52
CA PRO A 452 -11.23 -0.15 -17.80
C PRO A 452 -11.73 0.36 -19.15
N MET A 453 -12.41 -0.50 -19.90
CA MET A 453 -12.96 -0.15 -21.21
C MET A 453 -13.79 1.15 -21.13
N ASN A 454 -13.59 2.03 -22.12
CA ASN A 454 -14.22 3.35 -22.22
C ASN A 454 -13.84 4.36 -21.11
N ALA A 455 -12.83 4.09 -20.27
CA ALA A 455 -12.39 5.06 -19.26
C ALA A 455 -11.87 6.38 -19.88
N LYS A 456 -11.35 6.36 -21.11
CA LYS A 456 -11.01 7.57 -21.89
C LYS A 456 -12.10 8.65 -21.97
N TYR A 457 -13.39 8.27 -21.96
CA TYR A 457 -14.50 9.24 -22.01
C TYR A 457 -14.75 9.95 -20.68
N ASN A 458 -14.24 9.41 -19.58
CA ASN A 458 -14.36 9.97 -18.24
C ASN A 458 -13.07 10.67 -17.77
N ARG A 459 -12.17 11.02 -18.71
CA ARG A 459 -10.92 11.74 -18.39
C ARG A 459 -11.14 13.24 -18.29
N ALA A 460 -10.39 13.89 -17.39
CA ALA A 460 -10.35 15.34 -17.24
C ALA A 460 -8.91 15.85 -17.48
N PRO A 461 -8.45 15.91 -18.76
CA PRO A 461 -7.11 16.37 -19.08
C PRO A 461 -6.98 17.89 -18.84
N PRO A 462 -5.79 18.38 -18.48
CA PRO A 462 -5.54 19.81 -18.35
C PRO A 462 -5.38 20.47 -19.74
N TYR A 463 -6.19 21.48 -20.04
CA TYR A 463 -6.09 22.23 -21.30
C TYR A 463 -5.25 23.50 -21.11
N ILE A 464 -3.95 23.42 -21.39
CA ILE A 464 -3.01 24.56 -21.28
C ILE A 464 -2.67 25.08 -22.68
N GLY A 465 -3.02 26.34 -22.96
CA GLY A 465 -2.84 26.95 -24.28
C GLY A 465 -2.21 28.34 -24.24
N GLY A 466 -1.98 28.89 -25.43
CA GLY A 466 -1.47 30.25 -25.63
C GLY A 466 -0.05 30.44 -25.08
N LYS A 467 0.20 31.57 -24.41
CA LYS A 467 1.52 31.92 -23.84
C LYS A 467 2.04 30.95 -22.77
N PHE A 468 1.19 30.06 -22.26
CA PHE A 468 1.56 29.06 -21.25
C PHE A 468 1.92 27.70 -21.86
N HIS A 469 1.67 27.51 -23.17
CA HIS A 469 1.90 26.26 -23.89
C HIS A 469 3.39 26.00 -24.09
N ARG A 470 3.84 24.76 -23.85
CA ARG A 470 5.21 24.33 -24.13
C ARG A 470 5.29 23.56 -25.45
N PRO A 471 6.17 23.96 -26.39
CA PRO A 471 6.43 23.18 -27.60
C PRO A 471 7.31 21.94 -27.35
N ALA A 472 8.12 21.93 -26.28
CA ALA A 472 8.99 20.80 -25.91
C ALA A 472 9.22 20.72 -24.38
N ALA A 473 9.64 19.55 -23.89
CA ALA A 473 9.80 19.24 -22.46
C ALA A 473 10.75 20.21 -21.72
N ASP A 474 11.83 20.62 -22.38
CA ASP A 474 12.96 21.34 -21.79
C ASP A 474 13.27 22.66 -22.54
N THR A 475 12.26 23.52 -22.68
CA THR A 475 12.46 24.86 -23.27
C THR A 475 12.87 25.85 -22.17
N PRO A 476 13.84 26.76 -22.40
CA PRO A 476 14.21 27.82 -21.45
C PRO A 476 12.99 28.61 -20.97
N THR A 477 12.92 28.87 -19.66
CA THR A 477 11.71 29.37 -18.98
C THR A 477 11.39 30.82 -19.33
N ASP A 478 10.31 31.02 -20.08
CA ASP A 478 9.61 32.31 -20.22
C ASP A 478 9.00 32.72 -18.86
N ASP A 479 8.93 34.03 -18.57
CA ASP A 479 8.38 34.57 -17.33
C ASP A 479 6.90 34.22 -17.14
N ALA A 480 6.15 34.09 -18.23
CA ALA A 480 4.77 33.60 -18.17
C ALA A 480 4.68 32.17 -17.62
N ARG A 481 5.72 31.35 -17.83
CA ARG A 481 5.73 29.92 -17.48
C ARG A 481 6.07 29.67 -16.02
N LYS A 482 6.73 30.61 -15.35
CA LYS A 482 7.01 30.56 -13.89
C LYS A 482 5.75 30.57 -13.03
N ARG A 483 4.57 30.80 -13.63
CA ARG A 483 3.24 30.70 -13.00
C ARG A 483 2.70 29.28 -12.87
N ILE A 484 3.38 28.27 -13.43
CA ILE A 484 2.96 26.87 -13.36
C ILE A 484 4.11 26.06 -12.79
N TRP A 485 3.84 25.32 -11.71
CA TRP A 485 4.78 24.39 -11.11
C TRP A 485 4.41 22.94 -11.44
N ALA A 486 4.84 22.45 -12.60
CA ALA A 486 4.48 21.12 -13.11
C ALA A 486 5.71 20.21 -13.20
N VAL A 487 5.56 18.92 -12.88
CA VAL A 487 6.67 17.94 -12.93
C VAL A 487 7.19 17.81 -14.35
N GLU A 488 8.48 18.07 -14.54
CA GLU A 488 9.12 18.09 -15.85
C GLU A 488 9.77 16.72 -16.12
N GLY A 489 8.95 15.72 -16.48
CA GLY A 489 9.43 14.42 -16.93
C GLY A 489 9.52 14.35 -18.46
N THR A 490 10.68 13.96 -18.99
CA THR A 490 10.79 13.53 -20.40
C THR A 490 10.33 12.08 -20.48
N ASP A 491 9.44 11.77 -21.42
CA ASP A 491 8.91 10.42 -21.66
C ASP A 491 8.31 9.74 -20.41
N PRO A 492 7.14 10.20 -19.93
CA PRO A 492 6.51 9.62 -18.75
C PRO A 492 6.10 8.16 -18.97
N ALA A 493 6.51 7.29 -18.05
CA ALA A 493 6.12 5.89 -18.00
C ALA A 493 5.42 5.58 -16.68
N LEU A 494 4.61 4.51 -16.63
CA LEU A 494 3.96 4.03 -15.42
C LEU A 494 4.96 3.28 -14.54
N THR A 495 5.96 4.00 -14.05
CA THR A 495 6.99 3.53 -13.12
C THR A 495 6.80 4.18 -11.75
N ASP A 496 7.74 3.96 -10.83
CA ASP A 496 7.77 4.54 -9.48
C ASP A 496 7.41 6.05 -9.46
N SER A 497 7.90 6.82 -10.45
CA SER A 497 7.64 8.26 -10.62
C SER A 497 6.16 8.65 -10.67
N PHE A 498 5.28 7.74 -11.06
CA PHE A 498 3.83 7.97 -11.11
C PHE A 498 3.17 7.85 -9.73
N PHE A 499 3.79 7.10 -8.82
CA PHE A 499 3.26 6.84 -7.47
C PHE A 499 3.89 7.76 -6.43
N ILE A 500 5.19 8.03 -6.57
CA ILE A 500 6.02 8.81 -5.66
C ILE A 500 6.72 9.95 -6.41
N VAL A 501 7.07 11.01 -5.69
CA VAL A 501 7.96 12.04 -6.22
C VAL A 501 9.38 11.51 -6.15
N GLU A 502 10.03 11.28 -7.30
CA GLU A 502 11.42 10.81 -7.29
C GLU A 502 12.32 11.85 -6.61
N PRO A 503 13.17 11.45 -5.65
CA PRO A 503 14.05 12.37 -4.94
C PRO A 503 14.90 13.21 -5.91
N GLY A 504 14.86 14.54 -5.76
CA GLY A 504 15.64 15.46 -6.60
C GLY A 504 15.05 15.78 -7.98
N THR A 505 13.92 15.18 -8.36
CA THR A 505 13.25 15.50 -9.64
C THR A 505 12.33 16.72 -9.56
N MET A 506 11.87 17.07 -8.35
CA MET A 506 11.07 18.27 -8.14
C MET A 506 11.93 19.52 -8.24
N HIS A 507 11.81 20.23 -9.37
CA HIS A 507 12.48 21.51 -9.59
C HIS A 507 11.84 22.63 -8.75
N ILE A 508 12.65 23.64 -8.38
CA ILE A 508 12.21 24.83 -7.62
C ILE A 508 12.31 26.13 -8.45
N LYS A 509 12.31 26.02 -9.78
CA LYS A 509 12.38 27.16 -10.74
C LYS A 509 11.35 28.29 -10.51
N PRO A 510 10.12 28.03 -9.98
CA PRO A 510 9.17 29.12 -9.69
C PRO A 510 9.58 30.03 -8.53
N PHE A 511 10.47 29.54 -7.65
CA PHE A 511 10.95 30.30 -6.50
C PHE A 511 12.00 31.34 -6.90
N LEU A 512 12.11 32.40 -6.10
CA LEU A 512 13.13 33.43 -6.29
C LEU A 512 14.52 32.90 -5.90
N ASP A 513 14.59 32.18 -4.78
CA ASP A 513 15.76 31.40 -4.36
C ASP A 513 15.62 29.95 -4.83
N GLU A 514 16.57 29.50 -5.64
CA GLU A 514 16.61 28.17 -6.23
C GLU A 514 17.64 27.26 -5.53
N VAL A 515 18.16 27.65 -4.36
CA VAL A 515 19.17 26.89 -3.61
C VAL A 515 18.68 26.48 -2.22
N SER A 516 18.00 27.39 -1.51
CA SER A 516 17.54 27.13 -0.14
C SER A 516 16.21 26.37 -0.08
N ASP A 517 15.89 25.82 1.10
CA ASP A 517 14.60 25.17 1.34
C ASP A 517 13.43 26.18 1.18
N PRO A 518 12.48 25.94 0.26
CA PRO A 518 11.42 26.90 -0.05
C PRO A 518 10.23 26.92 0.93
N PHE A 519 10.17 25.97 1.89
CA PHE A 519 9.07 25.88 2.84
C PHE A 519 9.57 25.91 4.28
N GLU A 520 8.93 26.76 5.09
CA GLU A 520 9.13 26.83 6.53
C GLU A 520 7.89 26.29 7.25
N ILE A 521 8.11 25.50 8.29
CA ILE A 521 7.07 24.74 8.98
C ILE A 521 7.12 25.09 10.46
N ALA A 522 6.00 25.52 11.01
CA ALA A 522 5.80 25.66 12.44
C ALA A 522 4.61 24.81 12.88
N ALA A 523 4.85 23.81 13.74
CA ALA A 523 3.78 23.02 14.35
C ALA A 523 3.75 23.19 15.86
N ARG A 524 2.56 23.35 16.41
CA ARG A 524 2.33 23.47 17.85
C ARG A 524 1.16 22.60 18.24
N GLY A 525 1.26 21.95 19.38
CA GLY A 525 0.19 21.08 19.84
C GLY A 525 0.45 20.53 21.22
N ASN A 526 -0.48 19.71 21.66
CA ASN A 526 -0.33 19.01 22.92
C ASN A 526 -1.00 17.64 22.87
N ALA A 527 -0.22 16.62 23.22
CA ALA A 527 -0.67 15.24 23.31
C ALA A 527 -0.87 14.84 24.77
N VAL A 528 -2.11 14.52 25.12
CA VAL A 528 -2.46 14.02 26.45
C VAL A 528 -2.52 12.50 26.39
N ILE A 529 -1.57 11.86 27.07
CA ILE A 529 -1.43 10.41 27.13
C ILE A 529 -1.98 9.94 28.48
N THR A 530 -2.98 9.07 28.47
CA THR A 530 -3.50 8.44 29.69
C THR A 530 -2.93 7.05 29.82
N GLY A 531 -2.23 6.77 30.92
CA GLY A 531 -1.36 5.60 31.04
C GLY A 531 -1.20 5.08 32.45
N ASN A 532 -0.38 4.05 32.60
CA ASN A 532 -0.03 3.45 33.90
C ASN A 532 1.17 4.14 34.57
N THR A 533 1.82 5.09 33.88
CA THR A 533 2.91 5.90 34.43
C THR A 533 2.45 6.61 35.71
N GLN A 534 3.25 6.58 36.78
CA GLN A 534 2.96 7.30 38.02
C GLN A 534 3.91 8.50 38.12
N PHE A 535 3.38 9.65 38.56
CA PHE A 535 4.17 10.85 38.79
C PHE A 535 4.44 11.01 40.28
N GLY A 536 5.67 11.39 40.62
CA GLY A 536 6.02 11.78 41.99
C GLY A 536 5.33 13.09 42.40
N GLY A 537 5.31 13.36 43.71
CA GLY A 537 4.88 14.65 44.23
C GLY A 537 5.82 15.79 43.82
N LEU A 538 5.43 17.02 44.13
CA LEU A 538 6.26 18.20 43.90
C LEU A 538 7.60 18.07 44.63
N LEU A 539 8.70 18.16 43.88
CA LEU A 539 10.03 18.26 44.46
C LEU A 539 10.21 19.69 44.98
N ILE A 540 10.47 19.80 46.29
CA ILE A 540 10.84 21.06 46.94
C ILE A 540 12.34 20.99 47.18
N GLU A 541 13.07 22.06 46.85
CA GLU A 541 14.50 22.15 47.11
C GLU A 541 14.80 21.91 48.59
N GLN A 542 15.91 21.24 48.88
CA GLN A 542 16.24 20.81 50.23
C GLN A 542 16.53 22.03 51.13
N THR A 543 15.51 22.48 51.86
CA THR A 543 15.60 23.57 52.84
C THR A 543 15.82 23.07 54.28
N GLY A 544 16.02 21.77 54.49
CA GLY A 544 16.17 21.18 55.83
C GLY A 544 14.89 21.22 56.70
N ASN A 545 13.75 21.61 56.11
CA ASN A 545 12.48 21.77 56.82
C ASN A 545 11.95 20.45 57.41
N TYR A 546 12.21 19.31 56.76
CA TYR A 546 11.81 18.01 57.28
C TYR A 546 12.56 17.67 58.57
N ASP A 547 13.88 17.85 58.60
CA ASP A 547 14.71 17.57 59.78
C ASP A 547 14.38 18.51 60.94
N ALA A 548 14.09 19.79 60.65
CA ALA A 548 13.65 20.77 61.64
C ALA A 548 12.27 20.46 62.24
N MET A 549 11.36 19.85 61.46
CA MET A 549 10.06 19.39 61.95
C MET A 549 10.14 18.04 62.64
N ALA A 550 10.96 17.11 62.14
CA ALA A 550 11.21 15.81 62.75
C ALA A 550 11.83 15.96 64.15
N ALA A 551 12.72 16.94 64.36
CA ALA A 551 13.26 17.27 65.68
C ALA A 551 12.22 17.83 66.67
N ARG A 552 11.06 18.28 66.18
CA ARG A 552 9.94 18.78 66.99
C ARG A 552 8.79 17.78 67.14
N ALA A 553 8.82 16.68 66.39
CA ALA A 553 7.78 15.66 66.43
C ALA A 553 7.96 14.81 67.70
N PRO A 554 6.92 14.64 68.55
CA PRO A 554 7.00 13.75 69.69
C PRO A 554 7.08 12.29 69.22
N THR A 555 8.14 11.59 69.61
CA THR A 555 8.44 10.20 69.23
C THR A 555 7.92 9.17 70.25
N ASP A 556 7.34 9.63 71.35
CA ASP A 556 6.90 8.74 72.43
C ASP A 556 5.70 7.92 71.97
N GLN A 557 5.91 6.61 71.77
CA GLN A 557 4.82 5.65 71.69
C GLN A 557 4.25 5.45 73.09
N ILE A 558 2.93 5.60 73.22
CA ILE A 558 2.22 5.21 74.44
C ILE A 558 2.22 3.68 74.48
N GLU A 559 3.09 3.10 75.30
CA GLU A 559 3.02 1.68 75.65
C GLU A 559 1.82 1.46 76.56
N GLU A 560 0.85 0.66 76.11
CA GLU A 560 -0.25 0.17 76.94
C GLU A 560 0.34 -0.83 77.95
N SER A 561 0.55 -0.39 79.19
CA SER A 561 1.03 -1.27 80.25
C SER A 561 -0.04 -2.33 80.54
N GLU A 562 0.28 -3.60 80.25
CA GLU A 562 -0.54 -4.75 80.63
C GLU A 562 -0.91 -4.67 82.12
N THR A 563 -2.20 -4.68 82.42
CA THR A 563 -2.70 -4.67 83.79
C THR A 563 -2.32 -5.99 84.46
N PRO A 564 -1.68 -6.01 85.65
CA PRO A 564 -1.40 -7.25 86.35
C PRO A 564 -2.63 -7.75 87.13
N ALA A 565 -3.03 -8.98 86.79
CA ALA A 565 -3.95 -9.93 87.46
C ALA A 565 -5.45 -9.59 87.56
#